data_AF-A0A7V2S819-F1
#
_entry.id   AF-A0A7V2S819-F1
#
_cell.length_a   1.000
_cell.length_b   1.000
_cell.length_c   1.000
_cell.angle_alpha   90.00
_cell.angle_beta   90.00
_cell.angle_gamma   90.00
#
_symmetry.space_group_name_H-M   'P 1'
#
loop_
_entity.id
_entity.type
_entity.pdbx_description
1 polymer ?
#
loop_
_entity_poly.entity_id
_entity_poly.type
_entity_poly.pdbx_seq_one_letter_code
_entity_poly.pdbx_strand_id
1 'polypeptide(L)'
;MKQKNSKILNNLASLSETGISTLEIAERVASSHGTIISWARVVSRLQAGNTLSLALASSDLINPFEQQIIASAEFSGRTSEGLRVIAKSYDKRRQWVGRAQAKLLSFEVYTRST
;
A
#
# COMPACT_ATOMS: atom_id res chain seq x y z
N MET A 1 9.88 -2.87 5.13
CA MET A 1 8.39 -2.94 5.11
C MET A 1 7.74 -1.97 4.11
N LYS A 2 7.93 -0.65 4.20
CA LYS A 2 7.13 0.36 3.46
C LYS A 2 7.18 0.28 1.91
N GLN A 3 8.28 -0.21 1.32
CA GLN A 3 8.45 -0.31 -0.14
C GLN A 3 7.57 -1.40 -0.78
N LYS A 4 7.26 -2.48 -0.04
CA LYS A 4 6.38 -3.57 -0.51
C LYS A 4 4.94 -3.09 -0.63
N ASN A 5 4.48 -2.24 0.30
CA ASN A 5 3.09 -1.79 0.35
C ASN A 5 2.68 -0.97 -0.87
N SER A 6 3.55 -0.11 -1.42
CA SER A 6 3.22 0.69 -2.63
C SER A 6 2.90 -0.18 -3.85
N LYS A 7 3.77 -1.16 -4.17
CA LYS A 7 3.56 -2.06 -5.31
C LYS A 7 2.30 -2.90 -5.13
N ILE A 8 2.06 -3.38 -3.91
CA ILE A 8 0.87 -4.17 -3.58
C ILE A 8 -0.41 -3.35 -3.73
N LEU A 9 -0.43 -2.10 -3.27
CA LEU A 9 -1.58 -1.21 -3.40
C LEU A 9 -1.84 -0.80 -4.86
N ASN A 10 -0.79 -0.57 -5.65
CA ASN A 10 -0.93 -0.36 -7.09
C ASN A 10 -1.49 -1.61 -7.80
N ASN A 11 -1.01 -2.80 -7.45
CA ASN A 11 -1.55 -4.05 -8.01
C ASN A 11 -3.02 -4.24 -7.64
N LEU A 12 -3.39 -3.94 -6.38
CA LEU A 12 -4.79 -3.94 -5.94
C LEU A 12 -5.64 -2.97 -6.74
N ALA A 13 -5.15 -1.75 -6.97
CA ALA A 13 -5.86 -0.77 -7.77
C ALA A 13 -6.06 -1.23 -9.22
N SER A 14 -5.00 -1.69 -9.87
CA SER A 14 -5.06 -2.18 -11.25
C SER A 14 -6.00 -3.38 -11.41
N LEU A 15 -6.00 -4.30 -10.45
CA LEU A 15 -6.85 -5.50 -10.51
C LEU A 15 -8.31 -5.22 -10.10
N SER A 16 -8.55 -4.21 -9.25
CA SER A 16 -9.92 -3.77 -8.95
C SER A 16 -10.63 -3.18 -10.17
N GLU A 17 -9.88 -2.68 -11.16
CA GLU A 17 -10.44 -2.19 -12.43
C GLU A 17 -10.78 -3.32 -13.40
N THR A 18 -10.20 -4.52 -13.23
CA THR A 18 -10.47 -5.67 -14.11
C THR A 18 -11.71 -6.47 -13.69
N GLY A 19 -12.48 -5.97 -12.72
CA GLY A 19 -13.70 -6.62 -12.20
C GLY A 19 -13.44 -7.86 -11.33
N ILE A 20 -12.17 -8.12 -10.97
CA ILE A 20 -11.81 -9.19 -10.04
C ILE A 20 -12.17 -8.74 -8.63
N SER A 21 -12.73 -9.65 -7.83
CA SER A 21 -13.12 -9.32 -6.45
C SER A 21 -11.91 -8.88 -5.61
N THR A 22 -12.11 -7.89 -4.74
CA THR A 22 -11.08 -7.41 -3.80
C THR A 22 -10.50 -8.54 -2.94
N LEU A 23 -11.33 -9.53 -2.59
CA LEU A 23 -10.93 -10.71 -1.84
C LEU A 23 -9.92 -11.57 -2.63
N GLU A 24 -10.24 -11.93 -3.87
CA GLU A 24 -9.36 -12.77 -4.71
C GLU A 24 -8.00 -12.10 -4.94
N ILE A 25 -7.98 -10.77 -5.10
CA ILE A 25 -6.74 -10.02 -5.23
C ILE A 25 -5.95 -10.06 -3.91
N ALA A 26 -6.61 -9.85 -2.78
CA ALA A 26 -5.97 -9.91 -1.46
C ALA A 26 -5.39 -11.32 -1.18
N GLU A 27 -6.07 -12.39 -1.61
CA GLU A 27 -5.59 -13.78 -1.50
C GLU A 27 -4.35 -14.03 -2.36
N ARG A 28 -4.33 -13.53 -3.62
CA ARG A 28 -3.13 -13.58 -4.47
C ARG A 28 -1.96 -12.84 -3.84
N VAL A 29 -2.19 -11.66 -3.28
CA VAL A 29 -1.18 -10.85 -2.60
C VAL A 29 -0.65 -11.57 -1.36
N ALA A 30 -1.53 -12.14 -0.54
CA ALA A 30 -1.16 -12.90 0.65
C ALA A 30 -0.30 -14.12 0.27
N SER A 31 -0.71 -14.86 -0.77
CA SER A 31 0.00 -16.05 -1.27
C SER A 31 1.38 -15.70 -1.86
N SER A 32 1.49 -14.57 -2.57
CA SER A 32 2.76 -14.09 -3.17
C SER A 32 3.74 -13.52 -2.14
N HIS A 33 3.27 -13.24 -0.92
CA HIS A 33 4.05 -12.57 0.12
C HIS A 33 3.97 -13.30 1.47
N GLY A 34 3.86 -14.64 1.44
CA GLY A 34 3.52 -15.61 2.51
C GLY A 34 4.16 -15.52 3.91
N THR A 35 4.77 -14.39 4.27
CA THR A 35 5.30 -14.06 5.60
C THR A 35 4.69 -12.78 6.22
N ILE A 36 3.84 -12.05 5.50
CA ILE A 36 3.20 -10.84 6.05
C ILE A 36 1.88 -11.21 6.73
N ILE A 37 1.94 -11.49 8.04
CA ILE A 37 0.79 -11.76 8.92
C ILE A 37 -0.37 -10.76 8.70
N SER A 38 -0.02 -9.51 8.38
CA SER A 38 -0.96 -8.42 8.10
C SER A 38 -1.91 -8.73 6.93
N TRP A 39 -1.46 -9.40 5.86
CA TRP A 39 -2.31 -9.72 4.71
C TRP A 39 -3.24 -10.91 4.95
N ALA A 40 -2.80 -11.92 5.70
CA ALA A 40 -3.67 -13.02 6.11
C ALA A 40 -4.86 -12.52 6.94
N ARG A 41 -4.62 -11.52 7.82
CA ARG A 41 -5.69 -10.86 8.58
C ARG A 41 -6.65 -10.08 7.68
N VAL A 42 -6.13 -9.36 6.69
CA VAL A 42 -6.95 -8.63 5.70
C VAL A 42 -7.87 -9.59 4.95
N VAL A 43 -7.32 -10.71 4.44
CA VAL A 43 -8.09 -11.74 3.72
C VAL A 43 -9.21 -12.29 4.61
N SER A 44 -8.90 -12.69 5.85
CA SER A 44 -9.90 -13.22 6.78
C SER A 44 -11.04 -12.23 7.06
N ARG A 45 -10.73 -10.93 7.17
CA ARG A 45 -11.75 -9.89 7.37
C ARG A 45 -12.61 -9.67 6.12
N LEU A 46 -12.01 -9.69 4.93
CA LEU A 46 -12.75 -9.60 3.66
C LEU A 46 -13.68 -10.80 3.47
N GLN A 47 -13.24 -12.01 3.82
CA GLN A 47 -14.08 -13.22 3.81
C GLN A 47 -15.27 -13.12 4.77
N ALA A 48 -15.10 -12.42 5.89
CA ALA A 48 -16.18 -12.14 6.85
C ALA A 48 -17.16 -11.05 6.37
N GLY A 49 -16.97 -10.49 5.16
CA GLY A 49 -17.84 -9.47 4.59
C GLY A 49 -17.50 -8.03 4.99
N ASN A 50 -16.35 -7.80 5.63
CA ASN A 50 -15.92 -6.43 5.94
C ASN A 50 -15.52 -5.69 4.66
N THR A 51 -15.69 -4.36 4.70
CA THR A 51 -15.14 -3.47 3.67
C THR A 51 -13.61 -3.53 3.66
N LEU A 52 -13.00 -3.19 2.52
CA LEU A 52 -11.56 -3.12 2.34
C LEU A 52 -10.90 -2.14 3.33
N SER A 53 -11.51 -0.98 3.54
CA SER A 53 -11.06 0.00 4.53
C SER A 53 -10.97 -0.59 5.93
N LEU A 54 -11.99 -1.31 6.39
CA LEU A 54 -12.00 -1.96 7.71
C LEU A 54 -11.02 -3.13 7.78
N ALA A 55 -10.92 -3.93 6.71
CA ALA A 55 -9.98 -5.03 6.64
C ALA A 55 -8.53 -4.53 6.75
N LEU A 56 -8.18 -3.48 6.00
CA LEU A 56 -6.84 -2.87 6.03
C LEU A 56 -6.56 -2.10 7.33
N ALA A 57 -7.56 -1.48 7.95
CA ALA A 57 -7.39 -0.79 9.24
C ALA A 57 -6.98 -1.73 10.38
N SER A 58 -7.38 -3.00 10.31
CA SER A 58 -6.97 -4.03 11.28
C SER A 58 -5.51 -4.50 11.10
N SER A 59 -4.80 -3.90 10.15
CA SER A 59 -3.44 -4.23 9.75
C SER A 59 -2.54 -2.99 9.79
N ASP A 60 -1.25 -3.16 10.01
CA ASP A 60 -0.27 -2.06 9.97
C ASP A 60 0.12 -1.64 8.54
N LEU A 61 -0.73 -1.96 7.55
CA LEU A 61 -0.45 -1.71 6.12
C LEU A 61 -0.77 -0.29 5.69
N ILE A 62 -1.73 0.35 6.37
CA ILE A 62 -2.18 1.71 6.12
C ILE A 62 -2.30 2.50 7.43
N ASN A 63 -2.25 3.83 7.35
CA ASN A 63 -2.53 4.70 8.50
C ASN A 63 -4.01 5.15 8.54
N PRO A 64 -4.49 5.76 9.65
CA PRO A 64 -5.90 6.17 9.79
C PRO A 64 -6.38 7.16 8.72
N PHE A 65 -5.50 8.04 8.22
CA PHE A 65 -5.86 8.97 7.14
C PHE A 65 -6.05 8.23 5.81
N GLU A 66 -5.17 7.28 5.50
CA GLU A 66 -5.29 6.41 4.33
C GLU A 66 -6.54 5.52 4.39
N GLN A 67 -6.92 5.06 5.59
CA GLN A 67 -8.18 4.35 5.81
C GLN A 67 -9.39 5.19 5.41
N GLN A 68 -9.43 6.48 5.80
CA GLN A 68 -10.54 7.38 5.43
C GLN A 68 -10.63 7.62 3.92
N ILE A 69 -9.48 7.68 3.23
CA ILE A 69 -9.44 7.76 1.76
C ILE A 69 -10.08 6.52 1.14
N ILE A 70 -9.70 5.32 1.62
CA ILE A 70 -10.26 4.06 1.09
C ILE A 70 -11.75 3.96 1.42
N ALA A 71 -12.17 4.31 2.63
CA ALA A 71 -13.57 4.26 3.03
C ALA A 71 -14.44 5.18 2.15
N SER A 72 -13.99 6.41 1.89
CA SER A 72 -14.68 7.35 0.99
C SER A 72 -14.72 6.83 -0.46
N ALA A 73 -13.61 6.22 -0.90
CA ALA A 73 -13.51 5.63 -2.23
C ALA A 73 -14.43 4.41 -2.39
N GLU A 74 -14.52 3.54 -1.38
CA GLU A 74 -15.45 2.42 -1.35
C GLU A 74 -16.90 2.88 -1.39
N PHE A 75 -17.26 3.87 -0.58
CA PHE A 75 -18.61 4.42 -0.54
C PHE A 75 -19.05 5.01 -1.90
N SER A 76 -18.11 5.60 -2.64
CA SER A 76 -18.36 6.21 -3.95
C SER A 76 -18.17 5.26 -5.13
N GLY A 77 -17.82 3.98 -4.89
CA GLY A 77 -17.53 3.01 -5.96
C GLY A 77 -16.22 3.28 -6.71
N ARG A 78 -15.32 4.09 -6.14
CA ARG A 78 -14.04 4.51 -6.72
C ARG A 78 -12.83 3.94 -5.99
N THR A 79 -12.96 2.73 -5.45
CA THR A 79 -11.91 2.07 -4.64
C THR A 79 -10.55 2.02 -5.35
N SER A 80 -10.54 1.80 -6.67
CA SER A 80 -9.32 1.81 -7.50
C SER A 80 -8.58 3.15 -7.44
N GLU A 81 -9.31 4.26 -7.52
CA GLU A 81 -8.78 5.62 -7.44
C GLU A 81 -8.20 5.90 -6.05
N GLY A 82 -8.92 5.53 -4.99
CA GLY A 82 -8.45 5.67 -3.60
C GLY A 82 -7.13 4.92 -3.35
N LEU A 83 -7.05 3.67 -3.82
CA LEU A 83 -5.83 2.86 -3.74
C LEU A 83 -4.66 3.48 -4.51
N ARG A 84 -4.89 4.04 -5.71
CA ARG A 84 -3.87 4.76 -6.49
C ARG A 84 -3.36 5.99 -5.79
N VAL A 85 -4.23 6.77 -5.15
CA VAL A 85 -3.82 7.97 -4.40
C VAL A 85 -2.83 7.58 -3.30
N ILE A 86 -3.13 6.52 -2.55
CA ILE A 86 -2.27 6.04 -1.47
C ILE A 86 -0.96 5.47 -2.01
N ALA A 87 -1.01 4.67 -3.07
CA ALA A 87 0.20 4.13 -3.70
C ALA A 87 1.12 5.23 -4.23
N LYS A 88 0.56 6.25 -4.91
CA LYS A 88 1.31 7.45 -5.33
C LYS A 88 1.95 8.20 -4.15
N SER A 89 1.26 8.29 -3.02
CA SER A 89 1.80 8.90 -1.80
C SER A 89 3.02 8.13 -1.29
N TYR A 90 2.97 6.79 -1.26
CA TYR A 90 4.10 5.96 -0.89
C TYR A 90 5.28 6.08 -1.86
N ASP A 91 5.02 6.13 -3.17
CA ASP A 91 6.06 6.31 -4.18
C ASP A 91 6.73 7.68 -4.07
N LYS A 92 5.96 8.77 -3.89
CA LYS A 92 6.51 10.11 -3.67
C LYS A 92 7.40 10.15 -2.42
N ARG A 93 6.94 9.58 -1.31
CA ARG A 93 7.72 9.51 -0.07
C ARG A 93 9.02 8.74 -0.26
N ARG A 94 8.98 7.63 -1.00
CA ARG A 94 10.18 6.84 -1.32
C ARG A 94 11.18 7.64 -2.14
N GLN A 95 10.73 8.32 -3.19
CA GLN A 95 11.60 9.14 -4.04
C GLN A 95 12.27 10.25 -3.23
N TRP A 96 11.52 10.89 -2.33
CA TRP A 96 12.05 11.92 -1.44
C TRP A 96 13.12 11.40 -0.49
N VAL A 97 12.85 10.29 0.21
CA VAL A 97 13.82 9.68 1.14
C VAL A 97 15.07 9.19 0.39
N GLY A 98 14.89 8.58 -0.79
CA GLY A 98 16.01 8.13 -1.62
C GLY A 98 16.88 9.29 -2.11
N ARG A 99 16.27 10.41 -2.52
CA ARG A 99 16.99 11.63 -2.91
C ARG A 99 17.75 12.24 -1.74
N ALA A 100 17.13 12.32 -0.56
CA ALA A 100 17.79 12.83 0.64
C ALA A 100 18.99 11.97 1.04
N GLN A 101 18.85 10.64 1.01
CA GLN A 101 19.94 9.71 1.33
C GLN A 101 21.10 9.80 0.32
N ALA A 102 20.79 9.86 -0.98
CA ALA A 102 21.81 10.03 -2.02
C ALA A 102 22.60 11.34 -1.84
N LYS A 103 21.91 12.43 -1.48
CA LYS A 103 22.55 13.73 -1.23
C LYS A 103 23.49 13.68 -0.02
N LEU A 104 23.09 13.04 1.08
CA LEU A 104 23.93 12.87 2.27
C LEU A 104 25.19 12.05 1.97
N LEU A 105 25.05 10.92 1.26
CA LEU A 105 26.19 10.08 0.87
C LEU A 105 27.16 10.83 -0.06
N SER A 106 26.65 11.60 -1.02
CA SER A 106 27.51 12.43 -1.88
C SER A 106 28.24 13.54 -1.12
N PHE A 107 27.65 14.04 -0.03
CA PHE A 107 28.27 15.05 0.83
C PHE A 107 29.39 14.46 1.69
N GLU A 108 29.20 13.28 2.29
CA GLU A 108 30.25 12.58 3.07
C GLU A 108 31.46 12.14 2.23
N VAL A 109 31.26 11.75 0.98
CA VAL A 109 32.38 11.39 0.07
C VAL A 109 33.20 12.62 -0.31
N TYR A 110 32.56 13.77 -0.46
CA TYR A 110 33.23 15.04 -0.78
C TYR A 110 34.09 15.55 0.38
N THR A 111 33.64 15.41 1.63
CA THR A 111 34.36 15.91 2.81
C THR A 111 35.52 15.02 3.29
N ARG A 112 35.59 13.75 2.87
CA ARG A 112 36.74 12.86 3.16
C ARG A 112 37.83 12.89 2.10
N SER A 113 37.64 13.63 1.02
CA SER A 113 38.57 13.73 -0.12
C SER A 113 39.39 15.03 -0.12
N THR A 114 39.31 15.80 0.97
CA THR A 114 40.04 17.05 1.23
C THR A 114 40.81 16.92 2.54
#